data_AF-A0A2E9A523-F1
#
_entry.id   AF-A0A2E9A523-F1
#
_cell.length_a   1.000
_cell.length_b   1.000
_cell.length_c   1.000
_cell.angle_alpha   90.00
_cell.angle_beta   90.00
_cell.angle_gamma   90.00
#
_symmetry.space_group_name_H-M   'P 1'
#
loop_
_entity.id
_entity.type
_entity.pdbx_description
1 polymer ?
#
loop_
_entity_poly.entity_id
_entity_poly.type
_entity_poly.pdbx_seq_one_letter_code
_entity_poly.pdbx_strand_id
1 'polypeptide(L)' 'MFKLAILIPLLSIIIVASISIGLGVLFIVLELFTPLHQWGSAIVGMGLVVGLPALAFILQRRTEMPAK' A
#
# COMPACT_ATOMS: atom_id res chain seq x y z
N MET A 1 -21.52 21.79 4.96
CA MET A 1 -20.47 21.51 3.94
C MET A 1 -19.06 21.45 4.53
N PHE A 2 -18.64 22.38 5.41
CA PHE A 2 -17.30 22.38 6.03
C PHE A 2 -16.87 21.11 6.77
N LYS A 3 -17.81 20.36 7.38
CA LYS A 3 -17.49 19.16 8.16
C LYS A 3 -16.91 18.02 7.31
N LEU A 4 -17.46 17.77 6.11
CA LEU A 4 -16.92 16.76 5.19
C LEU A 4 -15.59 17.19 4.57
N ALA A 5 -15.42 18.50 4.32
CA ALA A 5 -14.20 19.07 3.76
C ALA A 5 -12.96 18.87 4.65
N ILE A 6 -13.15 18.73 5.96
CA ILE A 6 -12.07 18.43 6.92
C ILE A 6 -11.96 16.93 7.20
N LEU A 7 -13.11 16.23 7.27
CA LEU A 7 -13.15 14.82 7.63
C LEU A 7 -12.50 13.92 6.57
N ILE A 8 -12.71 14.21 5.27
CA ILE A 8 -12.13 13.40 4.18
C ILE A 8 -10.59 13.50 4.18
N PRO A 9 -9.97 14.70 4.21
CA PRO A 9 -8.51 14.81 4.33
C PRO A 9 -7.96 14.15 5.60
N LEU A 10 -8.62 14.35 6.74
CA LEU A 10 -8.18 13.75 8.00
C LEU A 10 -8.20 12.22 7.93
N LEU A 11 -9.26 11.64 7.37
CA LEU A 11 -9.35 10.19 7.19
C LEU A 11 -8.26 9.68 6.24
N SER A 12 -7.97 10.41 5.16
CA SER A 12 -6.86 10.08 4.25
C SER A 12 -5.52 10.07 4.98
N ILE A 13 -5.25 11.06 5.83
CA ILE A 13 -4.01 11.12 6.63
C ILE A 13 -3.93 9.91 7.56
N ILE A 14 -5.01 9.58 8.26
CA ILE A 14 -5.03 8.43 9.19
C ILE A 14 -4.75 7.13 8.45
N ILE A 15 -5.36 6.92 7.28
CA ILE A 15 -5.16 5.72 6.46
C ILE A 15 -3.70 5.64 5.99
N VAL A 16 -3.16 6.72 5.41
CA VAL A 16 -1.78 6.76 4.91
C VAL A 16 -0.78 6.56 6.06
N ALA A 17 -1.01 7.20 7.20
CA ALA A 17 -0.16 7.04 8.38
C ALA A 17 -0.18 5.59 8.89
N SER A 18 -1.36 4.98 8.98
CA SER A 18 -1.52 3.59 9.42
C SER A 18 -0.79 2.61 8.52
N ILE A 19 -0.93 2.76 7.19
CA ILE A 19 -0.23 1.94 6.20
C ILE A 19 1.28 2.13 6.30
N SER A 20 1.75 3.38 6.42
CA SER A 20 3.17 3.71 6.47
C SER A 20 3.83 3.16 7.73
N ILE A 21 3.17 3.29 8.89
CA ILE A 21 3.65 2.73 10.16
C ILE A 21 3.70 1.20 10.07
N GLY A 22 2.65 0.57 9.54
CA GLY A 22 2.62 -0.89 9.35
C GLY A 22 3.75 -1.40 8.45
N LEU A 23 4.03 -0.71 7.35
CA LEU A 23 5.15 -1.02 6.46
C LEU A 23 6.50 -0.83 7.14
N GLY A 24 6.67 0.24 7.93
CA GLY A 24 7.89 0.46 8.70
C GLY A 24 8.15 -0.68 9.69
N VAL A 25 7.12 -1.08 10.46
CA VAL A 25 7.21 -2.22 11.37
C VAL A 25 7.53 -3.51 10.62
N LEU A 26 6.87 -3.76 9.47
CA LEU A 26 7.14 -4.93 8.64
C LEU A 26 8.60 -4.99 8.18
N PHE A 27 9.16 -3.87 7.74
CA PHE A 27 10.56 -3.82 7.30
C PHE A 27 11.54 -4.03 8.45
N ILE A 28 11.27 -3.46 9.63
CA ILE A 28 12.08 -3.72 10.84
C ILE A 28 12.02 -5.20 11.20
N VAL A 29 10.84 -5.82 11.16
CA VAL A 29 10.68 -7.23 11.51
C VAL A 29 11.40 -8.13 10.51
N LEU A 30 11.30 -7.84 9.21
CA LEU A 30 12.01 -8.58 8.18
C LEU A 30 13.53 -8.51 8.37
N GLU A 31 14.04 -7.32 8.70
CA GLU A 31 15.47 -7.13 8.96
C GLU A 31 15.94 -7.93 10.17
N LEU A 32 15.21 -7.84 11.30
CA LEU A 32 15.66 -8.38 12.58
C LEU A 32 15.38 -9.87 12.77
N PHE A 33 14.29 -10.40 12.19
CA PHE A 33 13.79 -11.74 12.53
C PHE A 33 13.83 -12.73 11.37
N THR A 34 14.23 -12.32 10.18
CA THR A 34 14.32 -13.23 9.02
C THR A 34 15.75 -13.33 8.50
N PRO A 35 16.17 -14.50 7.99
CA PRO A 35 17.51 -14.67 7.42
C PRO A 35 17.71 -13.88 6.12
N LEU A 36 16.66 -13.27 5.57
CA LEU A 36 16.75 -12.44 4.37
C LEU A 36 17.30 -11.03 4.68
N HIS A 37 17.17 -10.55 5.92
CA HIS A 37 17.64 -9.22 6.34
C HIS A 37 17.21 -8.14 5.30
N GLN A 38 18.17 -7.39 4.76
CA GLN A 38 17.96 -6.30 3.80
C GLN A 38 17.33 -6.77 2.48
N TRP A 39 17.55 -8.02 2.10
CA TRP A 39 16.93 -8.58 0.90
C TRP A 39 15.42 -8.80 1.10
N GLY A 40 14.98 -9.06 2.33
CA GLY A 40 13.56 -9.23 2.64
C GLY A 40 12.78 -7.94 2.40
N SER A 41 13.30 -6.83 2.89
CA SER A 41 12.74 -5.50 2.66
C SER A 41 12.83 -5.07 1.19
N ALA A 42 13.93 -5.39 0.49
CA ALA A 42 14.06 -5.13 -0.95
C ALA A 42 13.02 -5.89 -1.80
N ILE A 43 12.80 -7.18 -1.54
CA ILE A 43 11.81 -7.99 -2.27
C ILE A 43 10.40 -7.47 -2.04
N VAL A 44 10.04 -7.17 -0.79
CA VAL A 44 8.71 -6.61 -0.47
C VAL A 44 8.53 -5.25 -1.11
N GLY A 45 9.55 -4.37 -1.03
CA GLY A 45 9.53 -3.07 -1.68
C GLY A 45 9.33 -3.17 -3.20
N MET A 46 10.10 -4.03 -3.87
CA MET A 46 9.94 -4.29 -5.30
C MET A 46 8.56 -4.85 -5.64
N GLY A 47 8.07 -5.78 -4.81
CA GLY A 47 6.73 -6.35 -4.95
C GLY A 47 5.63 -5.30 -4.86
N LEU A 48 5.77 -4.31 -3.98
CA LEU A 48 4.81 -3.20 -3.89
C LEU A 48 4.92 -2.23 -5.06
N VAL A 49 6.15 -1.86 -5.46
CA VAL A 49 6.39 -0.93 -6.58
C VAL A 49 5.86 -1.47 -7.91
N VAL A 50 6.00 -2.77 -8.17
CA VAL A 50 5.53 -3.39 -9.41
C VAL A 50 4.11 -3.95 -9.26
N GLY A 51 3.82 -4.58 -8.12
CA GLY A 51 2.57 -5.28 -7.87
C GLY A 51 1.38 -4.35 -7.68
N LEU A 52 1.53 -3.21 -7.00
CA LEU A 52 0.40 -2.28 -6.83
C LEU A 52 -0.07 -1.68 -8.18
N PRO A 53 0.81 -1.15 -9.05
CA PRO A 53 0.40 -0.70 -10.38
C PRO A 53 -0.15 -1.83 -11.26
N ALA A 54 0.45 -3.03 -11.20
CA ALA A 54 -0.05 -4.17 -11.96
C ALA A 54 -1.46 -4.59 -11.50
N LEU A 55 -1.69 -4.63 -10.18
CA LEU A 55 -3.00 -4.92 -9.61
C LEU A 55 -4.01 -3.84 -9.99
N ALA A 56 -3.64 -2.56 -9.90
CA ALA A 56 -4.49 -1.45 -10.30
C ALA A 56 -4.89 -1.56 -11.77
N PHE A 57 -3.94 -1.88 -12.66
CA PHE A 57 -4.21 -2.10 -14.08
C PHE A 57 -5.17 -3.28 -14.32
N ILE A 58 -4.99 -4.41 -13.61
CA ILE A 58 -5.86 -5.57 -13.73
C ILE A 58 -7.27 -5.26 -13.22
N LEU A 59 -7.39 -4.58 -12.08
CA LEU A 59 -8.67 -4.18 -11.51
C LEU A 59 -9.39 -3.21 -12.44
N GLN A 60 -8.66 -2.21 -12.96
CA GLN A 60 -9.17 -1.26 -13.93
C GLN A 60 -9.71 -1.97 -15.18
N ARG A 61 -8.94 -2.91 -15.75
CA ARG A 61 -9.38 -3.75 -16.88
C ARG A 61 -10.65 -4.54 -16.58
N ARG A 62 -10.81 -5.07 -15.36
CA ARG A 62 -11.98 -5.85 -14.94
C ARG A 62 -13.22 -4.98 -14.75
N THR A 63 -13.05 -3.76 -14.22
CA THR A 63 -14.15 -2.82 -13.96
C THR A 63 -14.55 -2.02 -15.19
N GLU A 64 -13.63 -1.78 -16.12
CA GLU A 64 -13.87 -1.04 -17.36
C GLU A 64 -14.29 -1.93 -18.53
N MET A 65 -14.29 -3.26 -18.40
CA MET A 65 -14.93 -4.13 -19.38
C MET A 65 -16.44 -3.86 -19.35
N PRO A 66 -17.04 -3.31 -20.41
CA PRO A 66 -18.49 -3.21 -20.49
C PRO A 66 -19.05 -4.63 -20.40
N ALA A 67 -19.95 -4.84 -19.43
CA ALA A 67 -20.81 -6.00 -19.43
C ALA A 67 -21.50 -6.04 -20.79
N LYS A 68 -21.10 -7.01 -21.62
CA LYS A 68 -21.79 -7.33 -22.86
C LYS A 68 -22.89 -8.32 -22.55
#